data_AF-A0A090JZS7-F1
#
_entry.id   AF-A0A090JZS7-F1
#
_cell.length_a   1.000
_cell.length_b   1.000
_cell.length_c   1.000
_cell.angle_alpha   90.00
_cell.angle_beta   90.00
_cell.angle_gamma   90.00
#
_symmetry.space_group_name_H-M   'P 1'
#
loop_
_entity.id
_entity.type
_entity.pdbx_description
1 polymer ?
#
loop_
_entity_poly.entity_id
_entity_poly.type
_entity_poly.pdbx_seq_one_letter_code
_entity_poly.pdbx_strand_id
1 'polypeptide(L)' 'MIVSTDFDVSESDSFVIKTLQGNKTIFITQRTEFDDHLTLNNLYVGMLVEVETYLVNGQYMAIEIEQESDND' A
#
# COMPACT_ATOMS: atom_id res chain seq x y z
N MET A 1 15.51 26.38 -6.63
CA MET A 1 15.47 25.24 -5.69
C MET A 1 14.51 25.58 -4.57
N ILE A 2 13.30 25.06 -4.65
CA ILE A 2 12.54 24.40 -3.57
C ILE A 2 11.72 23.34 -4.33
N VAL A 3 11.95 22.06 -4.09
CA VAL A 3 10.99 21.01 -4.45
C VAL A 3 10.10 20.90 -3.22
N SER A 4 8.83 21.29 -3.35
CA SER A 4 7.85 21.08 -2.29
C SER A 4 7.81 19.59 -1.97
N THR A 5 8.26 19.21 -0.78
CA THR A 5 7.89 17.93 -0.20
C THR A 5 6.62 18.20 0.58
N ASP A 6 5.49 18.15 -0.12
CA ASP A 6 4.24 17.77 0.53
C ASP A 6 4.37 16.28 0.85
N PHE A 7 5.19 15.97 1.85
CA PHE A 7 5.07 14.72 2.60
C PHE A 7 4.00 15.00 3.64
N ASP A 8 2.76 15.00 3.17
CA ASP A 8 1.60 15.05 4.02
C ASP A 8 1.50 13.72 4.77
N VAL A 9 2.06 13.70 5.97
CA VAL A 9 2.00 12.56 6.91
C VAL A 9 0.65 12.43 7.60
N SER A 10 -0.34 13.27 7.27
CA SER A 10 -1.54 13.40 8.09
C SER A 10 -2.83 12.76 7.54
N GLU A 11 -2.86 12.27 6.30
CA GLU A 11 -4.07 11.67 5.70
C GLU A 11 -3.77 10.40 4.86
N SER A 12 -2.63 9.73 5.04
CA SER A 12 -2.37 8.45 4.33
C SER A 12 -3.12 7.31 5.02
N ASP A 13 -4.14 6.75 4.35
CA ASP A 13 -4.75 5.48 4.75
C ASP A 13 -3.67 4.40 4.85
N SER A 14 -3.79 3.52 5.85
CA SER A 14 -2.83 2.45 6.01
C SER A 14 -3.51 1.17 6.46
N PHE A 15 -2.90 0.04 6.11
CA PHE A 15 -3.33 -1.27 6.58
C PHE A 15 -2.11 -2.12 6.95
N VAL A 16 -2.38 -3.20 7.67
CA VAL A 16 -1.35 -4.16 8.07
C VAL A 16 -1.52 -5.43 7.26
N ILE A 17 -0.47 -5.83 6.55
CA ILE A 17 -0.38 -7.16 5.93
C ILE A 17 0.40 -8.11 6.83
N LYS A 18 0.03 -9.38 6.80
CA LYS A 18 0.79 -10.47 7.43
C LYS A 18 1.69 -11.09 6.37
N THR A 19 3.00 -11.02 6.58
CA THR A 19 3.98 -11.66 5.70
C THR A 19 4.68 -12.80 6.43
N LEU A 20 5.45 -13.62 5.71
CA LEU A 20 6.33 -14.64 6.32
C LEU A 20 7.39 -14.03 7.25
N GLN A 21 7.71 -12.75 7.09
CA GLN A 21 8.69 -12.02 7.90
C GLN A 21 8.02 -11.23 9.04
N GLY A 22 6.72 -11.45 9.28
CA GLY A 22 5.91 -10.75 10.27
C GLY A 22 5.01 -9.67 9.66
N ASN A 23 4.38 -8.89 10.53
CA ASN A 23 3.44 -7.86 10.12
C ASN A 23 4.18 -6.66 9.51
N LYS A 24 3.62 -6.10 8.43
CA LYS A 24 4.11 -4.87 7.80
C LYS A 24 2.97 -3.86 7.72
N THR A 25 3.24 -2.62 8.12
CA THR A 25 2.33 -1.50 7.88
C THR A 25 2.61 -0.94 6.50
N ILE A 26 1.57 -0.88 5.68
CA ILE A 26 1.59 -0.37 4.30
C ILE A 26 0.83 0.95 4.29
N PHE A 27 1.47 1.99 3.77
CA PHE A 27 0.88 3.32 3.62
C PHE A 27 0.40 3.50 2.18
N ILE A 28 -0.86 3.88 2.04
CA ILE A 28 -1.49 4.22 0.78
C ILE A 28 -1.30 5.71 0.55
N THR A 29 -0.94 6.07 -0.68
CA THR A 29 -0.76 7.46 -1.08
C THR A 29 -1.61 7.75 -2.31
N GLN A 30 -1.69 9.02 -2.70
CA GLN A 30 -2.34 9.40 -3.97
C GLN A 30 -1.65 8.78 -5.22
N ARG A 31 -0.49 8.16 -5.06
CA ARG A 31 0.25 7.47 -6.14
C ARG A 31 0.02 5.97 -6.17
N THR A 32 -0.71 5.42 -5.20
CA THR A 32 -0.96 3.99 -5.13
C THR A 32 -1.99 3.62 -6.19
N GLU A 33 -1.62 2.69 -7.06
CA GLU A 33 -2.49 2.06 -8.05
C GLU A 33 -3.20 0.84 -7.43
N PHE A 34 -4.45 0.64 -7.82
CA PHE A 34 -5.22 -0.55 -7.45
C PHE A 34 -5.65 -1.25 -8.74
N ASP A 35 -5.34 -2.54 -8.88
CA ASP A 35 -5.76 -3.35 -10.03
C ASP A 35 -6.86 -4.36 -9.63
N ASP A 36 -7.34 -5.17 -10.58
CA ASP A 36 -8.34 -6.24 -10.38
C ASP A 36 -9.68 -5.77 -9.81
N HIS A 37 -10.08 -4.55 -10.19
CA HIS A 37 -11.24 -3.87 -9.64
C HIS A 37 -11.18 -3.63 -8.12
N LEU A 38 -9.98 -3.74 -7.54
CA LEU A 38 -9.72 -3.38 -6.16
C LEU A 38 -9.78 -1.85 -6.01
N THR A 39 -10.21 -1.43 -4.84
CA THR A 39 -10.25 -0.04 -4.40
C THR A 39 -10.05 -0.03 -2.91
N LEU A 40 -9.71 1.12 -2.34
CA LEU A 40 -9.67 1.26 -0.89
C LEU A 40 -11.00 0.86 -0.20
N ASN A 41 -12.13 1.11 -0.85
CA ASN A 41 -13.45 0.85 -0.28
C ASN A 41 -13.86 -0.63 -0.25
N ASN A 42 -13.21 -1.49 -1.04
CA ASN A 42 -13.52 -2.93 -1.09
C ASN A 42 -12.37 -3.81 -0.58
N LEU A 43 -11.27 -3.22 -0.10
CA LEU A 43 -10.29 -3.88 0.76
C LEU A 43 -10.94 -4.29 2.10
N TYR A 44 -10.72 -5.54 2.53
CA TYR A 44 -11.24 -6.04 3.81
C TYR A 44 -10.25 -6.97 4.53
N VAL A 45 -10.42 -7.10 5.84
CA VAL A 45 -9.57 -7.97 6.67
C VAL A 45 -9.74 -9.43 6.24
N GLY A 46 -8.63 -10.07 5.90
CA GLY A 46 -8.59 -11.47 5.46
C GLY A 46 -8.53 -11.65 3.95
N MET A 47 -8.63 -10.58 3.17
CA MET A 47 -8.27 -10.59 1.74
C MET A 47 -6.76 -10.88 1.60
N LEU A 48 -6.41 -11.72 0.63
CA LEU A 48 -5.03 -11.91 0.18
C LEU A 48 -4.76 -10.89 -0.92
N VAL A 49 -3.63 -10.19 -0.79
CA VAL A 49 -3.22 -9.12 -1.70
C VAL A 49 -1.72 -9.22 -1.93
N GLU A 50 -1.30 -8.92 -3.15
CA GLU A 50 0.09 -8.55 -3.45
C GLU A 50 0.24 -7.03 -3.34
N VAL A 51 1.39 -6.58 -2.85
CA VAL A 51 1.67 -5.15 -2.65
C VAL A 51 3.10 -4.85 -3.06
N GLU A 52 3.27 -4.07 -4.12
CA GLU A 52 4.55 -3.48 -4.47
C GLU A 52 4.82 -2.23 -3.62
N THR A 53 6.02 -2.12 -3.05
CA THR A 53 6.35 -0.99 -2.15
C THR A 53 7.74 -0.41 -2.37
N TYR A 54 7.90 0.86 -2.00
CA TYR A 54 9.20 1.48 -1.79
C TYR A 54 9.32 2.03 -0.36
N LEU A 55 10.55 2.14 0.14
CA LEU A 55 10.80 2.57 1.51
C LEU A 55 11.14 4.06 1.58
N VAL A 56 10.39 4.80 2.40
CA VAL A 56 10.68 6.22 2.73
C VAL A 56 10.76 6.35 4.24
N ASN A 57 11.93 6.75 4.77
CA ASN A 57 12.14 6.92 6.21
C ASN A 57 11.72 5.70 7.07
N GLY A 58 11.86 4.48 6.52
CA GLY A 58 11.49 3.23 7.20
C GLY A 58 10.00 2.84 7.08
N GLN A 59 9.20 3.61 6.36
CA GLN A 59 7.80 3.30 6.06
C GLN A 59 7.67 2.73 4.65
N TYR A 60 6.85 1.68 4.51
CA TYR A 60 6.54 1.07 3.21
C TYR A 60 5.39 1.84 2.55
N MET A 61 5.70 2.52 1.45
CA MET A 61 4.73 3.25 0.63
C MET A 61 4.29 2.34 -0.52
N ALA A 62 2.99 2.11 -0.65
CA ALA A 62 2.44 1.29 -1.73
C ALA A 62 2.58 1.99 -3.09
N ILE A 63 3.10 1.26 -4.06
CA ILE A 63 3.09 1.62 -5.49
C ILE A 63 1.82 1.05 -6.11
N GLU A 64 1.58 -0.24 -5.87
CA GLU A 64 0.47 -1.00 -6.43
C GLU A 64 -0.07 -1.98 -5.38
N ILE A 65 -1.38 -2.22 -5.43
CA ILE A 65 -2.10 -3.20 -4.62
C ILE A 65 -3.07 -3.95 -5.54
N GLU A 66 -2.92 -5.26 -5.59
CA GLU A 66 -3.77 -6.14 -6.40
C GLU A 66 -4.30 -7.30 -5.54
N GLN A 67 -5.39 -7.91 -5.99
CA GLN A 67 -5.90 -9.09 -5.30
C GLN A 67 -5.03 -10.28 -5.67
N GLU A 68 -4.49 -10.97 -4.68
CA GLU A 68 -3.74 -12.20 -4.94
C GLU A 68 -4.66 -13.20 -5.65
N SER A 69 -4.27 -13.58 -6.87
CA SER A 69 -4.91 -14.64 -7.62
C SER A 69 -3.82 -15.63 -8.04
N ASP A 70 -4.08 -16.93 -7.92
CA ASP A 70 -3.11 -18.01 -8.22
C ASP A 70 -2.63 -18.06 -9.70
N ASN A 71 -2.87 -17.01 -10.50
CA ASN A 71 -2.74 -17.00 -11.95
C ASN A 71 -1.71 -16.00 -12.50
N ASP A 72 -0.86 -15.42 -11.65
CA ASP A 72 0.37 -14.69 -12.04
C ASP A 72 1.65 -15.46 -11.69
#